data_AF-A0A8T5TNC7-F1
#
_entry.id   AF-A0A8T5TNC7-F1
#
_cell.length_a   1.000
_cell.length_b   1.000
_cell.length_c   1.000
_cell.angle_alpha   90.00
_cell.angle_beta   90.00
_cell.angle_gamma   90.00
#
_symmetry.space_group_name_H-M   'P 1'
#
loop_
_entity.id
_entity.type
_entity.pdbx_description
1 polymer ?
#
loop_
_entity_poly.entity_id
_entity_poly.type
_entity_poly.pdbx_seq_one_letter_code
_entity_poly.pdbx_strand_id
1 'polypeptide(L)'
;MNEVEKKKRLKGFAKVVAKEVEVLNTIEKFKEDYKDSLIKILLNAKDGKYAALLVIEKGRIYVEGIENTPKSNISKKTLGWDGLMQTKTEVFVDILGGGDISMGSIIWKVITFRIKIKGIKNVLILMKLFEYE
;
A
#
# COMPACT_ATOMS: atom_id res chain seq x y z
N MET A 1 -21.91 -9.29 23.30
CA MET A 1 -21.50 -9.80 21.97
C MET A 1 -20.17 -9.15 21.65
N ASN A 2 -19.06 -9.91 21.72
CA ASN A 2 -17.72 -9.34 21.61
C ASN A 2 -17.31 -9.22 20.14
N GLU A 3 -17.25 -7.99 19.65
CA GLU A 3 -16.67 -7.59 18.36
C GLU A 3 -15.14 -7.69 18.40
N VAL A 4 -14.61 -8.89 18.65
CA VAL A 4 -13.25 -9.20 18.18
C VAL A 4 -13.41 -9.49 16.70
N GLU A 5 -13.39 -8.41 15.92
CA GLU A 5 -13.25 -8.44 14.47
C GLU A 5 -12.34 -9.60 14.10
N LYS A 6 -12.86 -10.53 13.29
CA LYS A 6 -12.03 -11.53 12.62
C LYS A 6 -10.98 -10.74 11.85
N LYS A 7 -9.80 -10.50 12.43
CA LYS A 7 -8.60 -10.10 11.70
C LYS A 7 -8.43 -11.15 10.62
N LYS A 8 -8.94 -10.87 9.41
CA LYS A 8 -8.76 -11.73 8.25
C LYS A 8 -7.26 -11.89 8.16
N ARG A 9 -6.76 -13.09 8.47
CA ARG A 9 -5.32 -13.35 8.48
C ARG A 9 -4.76 -12.85 7.15
N LEU A 10 -3.89 -11.85 7.21
CA LEU A 10 -3.26 -11.31 6.00
C LEU A 10 -2.49 -12.45 5.31
N LYS A 11 -2.65 -12.56 3.99
CA LYS A 11 -2.05 -13.63 3.18
C LYS A 11 -1.24 -13.04 2.04
N GLY A 12 -0.19 -13.75 1.65
CA GLY A 12 0.63 -13.42 0.48
C GLY A 12 1.16 -11.98 0.52
N PHE A 13 1.04 -11.29 -0.60
CA PHE A 13 1.54 -9.93 -0.79
C PHE A 13 1.10 -8.94 0.30
N ALA A 14 -0.18 -8.96 0.71
CA ALA A 14 -0.68 -8.06 1.74
C ALA A 14 -0.01 -8.27 3.12
N LYS A 15 0.41 -9.51 3.43
CA LYS A 15 1.15 -9.80 4.66
C LYS A 15 2.56 -9.24 4.63
N VAL A 16 3.22 -9.26 3.46
CA VAL A 16 4.56 -8.70 3.28
C VAL A 16 4.51 -7.19 3.47
N VAL A 17 3.63 -6.50 2.74
CA VAL A 17 3.45 -5.05 2.85
C VAL A 17 3.16 -4.63 4.30
N ALA A 18 2.29 -5.37 5.00
CA ALA A 18 1.95 -5.06 6.38
C ALA A 18 3.16 -5.04 7.31
N LYS A 19 4.09 -6.00 7.17
CA LYS A 19 5.29 -6.08 8.01
C LYS A 19 6.21 -4.88 7.80
N GLU A 20 6.38 -4.47 6.54
CA GLU A 20 7.25 -3.33 6.20
C GLU A 20 6.71 -2.02 6.80
N VAL A 21 5.39 -1.81 6.76
CA VAL A 21 4.81 -0.54 7.21
C VAL A 21 4.41 -0.51 8.69
N GLU A 22 4.30 -1.66 9.36
CA GLU A 22 3.89 -1.73 10.76
C GLU A 22 4.87 -1.01 11.70
N VAL A 23 6.17 -0.96 11.34
CA VAL A 23 7.20 -0.27 12.12
C VAL A 23 6.92 1.24 12.26
N LEU A 24 6.26 1.85 11.26
CA LEU A 24 5.92 3.27 11.27
C LEU A 24 4.97 3.65 12.40
N ASN A 25 4.15 2.70 12.88
CA ASN A 25 3.29 2.91 14.05
C ASN A 25 4.09 3.07 15.36
N THR A 26 5.39 2.82 15.36
CA THR A 26 6.25 3.07 16.53
C THR A 26 6.85 4.48 16.52
N ILE A 27 6.83 5.16 15.37
CA ILE A 27 7.50 6.45 15.14
C ILE A 27 6.56 7.61 15.49
N GLU A 28 6.96 8.46 16.44
CA GLU A 28 6.11 9.60 16.88
C GLU A 28 5.89 10.63 15.78
N LYS A 29 6.95 10.98 15.04
CA LYS A 29 6.87 11.93 13.92
C LYS A 29 5.86 11.48 12.85
N PHE A 30 5.83 10.18 12.53
CA PHE A 30 4.82 9.62 11.62
C PHE A 30 3.40 9.82 12.16
N LYS A 31 3.18 9.54 13.44
CA LYS A 31 1.86 9.71 14.07
C LYS A 31 1.41 11.16 14.01
N GLU A 32 2.31 12.10 14.27
CA GLU A 32 2.03 13.54 14.23
C GLU A 32 1.71 14.03 12.83
N ASP A 33 2.54 13.69 11.85
CA ASP A 33 2.40 14.12 10.45
C ASP A 33 1.07 13.63 9.83
N TYR A 34 0.57 12.48 10.27
CA TYR A 34 -0.65 11.86 9.75
C TYR A 34 -1.83 11.84 10.75
N LYS A 35 -1.78 12.59 11.85
CA LYS A 35 -2.79 12.56 12.93
C LYS A 35 -4.21 12.92 12.49
N ASP A 36 -4.36 13.75 11.46
CA ASP A 36 -5.65 14.20 10.93
C ASP A 36 -5.93 13.63 9.51
N SER A 37 -5.14 12.65 9.09
CA SER A 37 -5.21 12.08 7.75
C SER A 37 -6.13 10.86 7.69
N LEU A 38 -6.85 10.73 6.58
CA LEU A 38 -7.47 9.49 6.12
C LEU A 38 -7.06 9.26 4.67
N ILE A 39 -6.16 8.30 4.44
CA ILE A 39 -5.58 8.03 3.13
C ILE A 39 -5.59 6.53 2.86
N LYS A 40 -6.14 6.14 1.72
CA LYS A 40 -6.22 4.75 1.28
C LYS A 40 -5.45 4.55 0.00
N ILE A 41 -4.44 3.69 0.03
CA ILE A 41 -3.60 3.39 -1.13
C ILE A 41 -3.68 1.90 -1.44
N LEU A 42 -4.16 1.57 -2.63
CA LEU A 42 -4.26 0.20 -3.08
C LEU A 42 -2.99 -0.22 -3.82
N LEU A 43 -2.31 -1.25 -3.31
CA LEU A 43 -1.22 -1.94 -3.98
C LEU A 43 -1.74 -3.26 -4.55
N ASN A 44 -1.76 -3.37 -5.88
CA ASN A 44 -2.30 -4.53 -6.55
C ASN A 44 -1.25 -5.24 -7.42
N ALA A 45 -0.77 -6.38 -6.94
CA ALA A 45 -0.07 -7.35 -7.78
C ALA A 45 -1.08 -8.03 -8.73
N LYS A 46 -1.08 -7.67 -10.02
CA LYS A 46 -2.07 -8.13 -11.02
C LYS A 46 -2.05 -9.64 -11.27
N ASP A 47 -0.93 -10.28 -10.95
CA ASP A 47 -0.69 -11.73 -10.99
C ASP A 47 -0.88 -12.40 -9.61
N GLY A 48 -1.12 -11.61 -8.57
CA GLY A 48 -1.35 -12.07 -7.20
C GLY A 48 -2.83 -12.30 -6.89
N LYS A 49 -3.10 -13.27 -6.00
CA LYS A 49 -4.45 -13.58 -5.51
C LYS A 49 -5.04 -12.48 -4.62
N TYR A 50 -4.18 -11.75 -3.88
CA TYR A 50 -4.59 -10.71 -2.95
C TYR A 50 -3.86 -9.40 -3.25
N ALA A 51 -4.60 -8.30 -3.22
CA ALA A 51 -4.10 -6.94 -3.16
C ALA A 51 -3.96 -6.48 -1.70
N ALA A 52 -3.13 -5.46 -1.47
CA ALA A 52 -2.94 -4.83 -0.19
C ALA A 52 -3.56 -3.44 -0.21
N LEU A 53 -4.57 -3.19 0.61
CA LEU A 53 -5.09 -1.86 0.84
C LEU A 53 -4.40 -1.29 2.07
N LEU A 54 -3.48 -0.35 1.86
CA LEU A 54 -2.80 0.38 2.91
C LEU A 54 -3.70 1.53 3.33
N VAL A 55 -3.97 1.62 4.63
CA VAL A 55 -4.83 2.63 5.23
C VAL A 55 -4.03 3.40 6.26
N ILE A 56 -3.92 4.71 6.05
CA ILE A 56 -3.42 5.66 7.04
C ILE A 56 -4.63 6.37 7.61
N GLU A 57 -4.86 6.20 8.90
CA GLU A 57 -5.95 6.86 9.61
C GLU A 57 -5.46 7.31 10.98
N LYS A 58 -5.61 8.60 11.27
CA LYS A 58 -5.38 9.18 12.61
C LYS A 58 -4.00 8.83 13.19
N GLY A 59 -2.96 9.02 12.37
CA GLY A 59 -1.58 8.74 12.76
C GLY A 59 -1.25 7.25 12.89
N ARG A 60 -2.11 6.36 12.38
CA ARG A 60 -1.87 4.91 12.35
C ARG A 60 -1.87 4.42 10.92
N ILE A 61 -1.03 3.42 10.65
CA ILE A 61 -1.01 2.70 9.39
C ILE A 61 -1.36 1.24 9.61
N TYR A 62 -2.21 0.70 8.75
CA TYR A 62 -2.51 -0.73 8.73
C TYR A 62 -2.80 -1.18 7.30
N VAL A 63 -2.83 -2.50 7.10
CA VAL A 63 -3.04 -3.10 5.79
C VAL A 63 -4.20 -4.07 5.85
N GLU A 64 -5.11 -3.96 4.88
CA GLU A 64 -6.17 -4.92 4.62
C GLU A 64 -5.83 -5.77 3.39
N GLY A 65 -6.03 -7.08 3.50
CA GLY A 65 -5.89 -8.00 2.37
C GLY A 65 -7.20 -8.13 1.60
N ILE A 66 -7.20 -7.74 0.32
CA ILE A 66 -8.38 -7.78 -0.55
C ILE A 66 -8.17 -8.81 -1.63
N GLU A 67 -9.14 -9.70 -1.86
CA GLU A 67 -9.08 -10.63 -3.00
C GLU A 67 -9.15 -9.86 -4.32
N ASN A 68 -8.20 -10.13 -5.22
CA ASN A 68 -8.07 -9.42 -6.50
C ASN A 68 -9.22 -9.77 -7.47
N THR A 69 -9.83 -10.94 -7.27
CA THR A 69 -10.90 -11.49 -8.11
C THR A 69 -12.19 -11.61 -7.30
N PRO A 70 -13.33 -11.13 -7.84
CA PRO A 70 -13.47 -10.39 -9.10
C PRO A 70 -12.86 -8.98 -9.04
N LYS A 71 -12.56 -8.38 -10.22
CA LYS A 71 -11.96 -7.03 -10.32
C LYS A 71 -12.79 -5.93 -9.64
N SER A 72 -14.07 -6.16 -9.39
CA SER A 72 -14.94 -5.26 -8.63
C SER A 72 -14.49 -5.09 -7.17
N ASN A 73 -13.84 -6.09 -6.58
CA ASN A 73 -13.35 -6.04 -5.20
C ASN A 73 -12.32 -4.95 -4.99
N ILE A 74 -11.47 -4.70 -5.99
CA ILE A 74 -10.38 -3.72 -5.95
C ILE A 74 -10.75 -2.36 -6.55
N SER A 75 -12.02 -2.18 -6.92
CA SER A 75 -12.47 -0.96 -7.57
C SER A 75 -12.46 0.25 -6.63
N LYS A 76 -12.25 1.45 -7.17
CA LYS A 76 -12.32 2.69 -6.37
C LYS A 76 -13.69 2.87 -5.72
N LYS A 77 -14.77 2.47 -6.41
CA LYS A 77 -16.14 2.55 -5.88
C LYS A 77 -16.35 1.66 -4.65
N THR A 78 -15.70 0.49 -4.63
CA THR A 78 -15.83 -0.49 -3.55
C THR A 78 -14.95 -0.14 -2.35
N LEU A 79 -13.70 0.23 -2.59
CA LEU A 79 -12.70 0.42 -1.52
C LEU A 79 -12.47 1.88 -1.13
N GLY A 80 -12.91 2.83 -1.96
CA GLY A 80 -12.69 4.25 -1.72
C GLY A 80 -11.22 4.66 -1.70
N TRP A 81 -10.35 3.96 -2.45
CA TRP A 81 -8.92 4.31 -2.44
C TRP A 81 -8.64 5.65 -3.13
N ASP A 82 -7.66 6.37 -2.60
CA ASP A 82 -7.17 7.66 -3.06
C ASP A 82 -6.04 7.50 -4.07
N GLY A 83 -5.26 6.41 -3.93
CA GLY A 83 -4.19 6.01 -4.84
C GLY A 83 -4.29 4.53 -5.23
N LEU A 84 -3.82 4.21 -6.44
CA LEU A 84 -3.63 2.85 -6.92
C LEU A 84 -2.24 2.73 -7.51
N MET A 85 -1.48 1.74 -7.06
CA MET A 85 -0.31 1.22 -7.75
C MET A 85 -0.60 -0.23 -8.16
N GLN A 86 -0.58 -0.52 -9.45
CA GLN A 86 -0.84 -1.85 -9.97
C GLN A 86 0.30 -2.29 -10.90
N THR A 87 0.92 -3.43 -10.59
CA THR A 87 2.01 -4.02 -11.36
C THR A 87 2.08 -5.54 -11.12
N LYS A 88 3.09 -6.25 -11.61
CA LYS A 88 3.35 -7.66 -11.27
C LYS A 88 4.02 -7.79 -9.90
N THR A 89 3.91 -8.95 -9.28
CA THR A 89 4.53 -9.25 -7.98
C THR A 89 6.05 -9.04 -8.03
N GLU A 90 6.71 -9.43 -9.13
CA GLU A 90 8.17 -9.22 -9.32
C GLU A 90 8.59 -7.76 -9.11
N VAL A 91 7.82 -6.81 -9.66
CA VAL A 91 8.13 -5.38 -9.56
C VAL A 91 7.93 -4.86 -8.15
N PHE A 92 6.97 -5.41 -7.39
CA PHE A 92 6.82 -5.06 -5.99
C PHE A 92 7.95 -5.62 -5.13
N VAL A 93 8.45 -6.82 -5.42
CA VAL A 93 9.62 -7.39 -4.73
C VAL A 93 10.85 -6.52 -4.99
N ASP A 94 11.07 -6.07 -6.23
CA ASP A 94 12.14 -5.13 -6.51
C ASP A 94 12.02 -3.86 -5.63
N ILE A 95 10.82 -3.25 -5.60
CA ILE A 95 10.56 -1.97 -4.92
C ILE A 95 10.65 -2.09 -3.40
N LEU A 96 10.10 -3.15 -2.81
CA LEU A 96 10.00 -3.33 -1.36
C LEU A 96 11.15 -4.16 -0.77
N GLY A 97 11.90 -4.89 -1.59
CA GLY A 97 12.94 -5.83 -1.17
C GLY A 97 14.32 -5.22 -0.94
N GLY A 98 14.46 -3.89 -0.93
CA GLY A 98 15.70 -3.23 -0.50
C GLY A 98 16.79 -3.10 -1.57
N GLY A 99 16.44 -3.07 -2.86
CA GLY A 99 17.37 -2.51 -3.85
C GLY A 99 17.46 -0.99 -3.68
N ASP A 100 18.64 -0.40 -3.92
CA ASP A 100 18.90 1.05 -4.08
C ASP A 100 18.04 1.68 -5.21
N ILE A 101 16.73 1.61 -5.05
CA ILE A 101 15.77 2.08 -6.03
C ILE A 101 15.53 3.54 -5.69
N SER A 102 16.41 4.37 -6.23
CA SER A 102 16.28 5.81 -6.16
C SER A 102 14.92 6.27 -6.66
N MET A 103 14.41 7.36 -6.09
CA MET A 103 13.13 8.00 -6.42
C MET A 103 12.93 8.20 -7.93
N GLY A 104 14.00 8.48 -8.68
CA GLY A 104 13.99 8.61 -10.14
C GLY A 104 13.73 7.30 -10.90
N SER A 105 14.18 6.16 -10.38
CA SER A 105 14.00 4.85 -11.02
C SER A 105 12.56 4.32 -10.91
N ILE A 106 11.86 4.59 -9.80
CA ILE A 106 10.42 4.28 -9.66
C ILE A 106 9.62 5.14 -10.64
N ILE A 107 9.89 6.44 -10.70
CA ILE A 107 9.25 7.36 -11.64
C ILE A 107 9.52 6.91 -13.10
N TRP A 108 10.72 6.44 -13.42
CA TRP A 108 11.03 5.89 -14.74
C TRP A 108 10.26 4.58 -15.04
N LYS A 109 10.12 3.67 -14.06
CA LYS A 109 9.27 2.46 -14.20
C LYS A 109 7.78 2.80 -14.38
N VAL A 110 7.32 3.95 -13.86
CA VAL A 110 5.98 4.50 -14.10
C VAL A 110 5.85 5.03 -15.53
N ILE A 111 6.87 5.73 -16.05
CA ILE A 111 6.89 6.27 -17.42
C ILE A 111 6.98 5.14 -18.47
N THR A 112 7.67 4.03 -18.16
CA THR A 112 7.78 2.86 -19.06
C THR A 112 6.52 2.00 -19.18
N PHE A 113 5.35 2.47 -18.71
CA PHE A 113 4.05 1.77 -18.73
C PHE A 113 3.99 0.42 -17.98
N ARG A 114 5.05 0.03 -17.26
CA ARG A 114 5.09 -1.23 -16.49
C ARG A 114 4.25 -1.16 -15.21
N ILE A 115 4.11 0.04 -14.66
CA ILE A 115 3.34 0.32 -13.45
C ILE A 115 2.14 1.18 -13.80
N LYS A 116 0.94 0.68 -13.50
CA LYS A 116 -0.29 1.47 -13.62
C LYS A 116 -0.52 2.25 -12.33
N ILE A 117 -0.50 3.58 -12.43
CA ILE A 117 -0.78 4.48 -11.32
C ILE A 117 -2.09 5.23 -11.53
N LYS A 118 -2.90 5.34 -10.47
CA LYS A 118 -3.98 6.33 -10.37
C LYS A 118 -3.81 7.11 -9.07
N GLY A 119 -4.06 8.42 -9.09
CA GLY A 119 -3.87 9.27 -7.92
C GLY A 119 -2.39 9.39 -7.53
N ILE A 120 -1.54 9.81 -8.48
CA ILE A 120 -0.07 9.80 -8.31
C ILE A 120 0.40 10.55 -7.05
N LYS A 121 -0.24 11.68 -6.70
CA LYS A 121 0.08 12.43 -5.46
C LYS A 121 -0.02 11.56 -4.21
N ASN A 122 -1.05 10.70 -4.14
CA ASN A 122 -1.26 9.79 -3.00
C ASN A 122 -0.32 8.58 -3.08
N VAL A 123 0.02 8.11 -4.28
CA VAL A 123 1.01 7.03 -4.42
C VAL A 123 2.42 7.51 -4.03
N LEU A 124 2.76 8.78 -4.26
CA LEU A 124 4.01 9.38 -3.79
C LEU A 124 4.10 9.42 -2.26
N ILE A 125 2.99 9.35 -1.52
CA ILE A 125 3.02 9.24 -0.06
C ILE A 125 3.73 7.96 0.37
N LEU A 126 3.59 6.86 -0.37
CA LEU A 126 4.34 5.63 -0.07
C LEU A 126 5.84 5.87 -0.01
N MET A 127 6.37 6.75 -0.88
CA MET A 127 7.80 7.08 -0.87
C MET A 127 8.16 7.85 0.40
N LYS A 128 7.33 8.82 0.80
CA LYS A 128 7.51 9.57 2.05
C LYS A 128 7.46 8.66 3.28
N LEU A 129 6.71 7.57 3.24
CA LEU A 129 6.66 6.61 4.34
C LEU A 129 8.04 5.96 4.60
N PHE A 130 8.84 5.73 3.55
CA PHE A 130 10.20 5.20 3.68
C PHE A 130 11.23 6.25 4.15
N GLU A 131 10.88 7.54 4.17
CA GLU A 131 11.74 8.60 4.73
C GLU A 131 11.69 8.66 6.26
N TYR A 132 10.77 7.93 6.90
CA TYR A 132 10.72 7.79 8.35
C TYR A 132 11.65 6.69 8.88
N GLU A 133 12.41 6.00 8.01
CA GLU A 133 13.46 5.04 8.42
C GLU A 133 14.54 5.66 9.31
#